data_AF-A0A931X4R0-F1
#
_entry.id   AF-A0A931X4R0-F1
#
_cell.length_a   1.000
_cell.length_b   1.000
_cell.length_c   1.000
_cell.angle_alpha   90.00
_cell.angle_beta   90.00
_cell.angle_gamma   90.00
#
_symmetry.space_group_name_H-M   'P 1'
#
loop_
_entity.id
_entity.type
_entity.pdbx_description
1 polymer ?
#
loop_
_entity_poly.entity_id
_entity_poly.type
_entity_poly.pdbx_seq_one_letter_code
_entity_poly.pdbx_strand_id
1 'polypeptide(L)'
;MSVRGWIADVELPPTDNFMVTDPYLQIQRKYAIFRDTAISVEGVQYVSGGVAETGAFIMLDVPPGDSIINFQPPGLPDAQLKLRQIPGNGDVLLPGLLIKGTQVVLFKPEEAMVRVAGRGVERKKLDIPAFVGDQKIDVWEVPLAELVDRREYPTPTTRLSAPSVPTVK
;
A
#
# COMPACT_ATOMS: atom_id res chain seq x y z
N MET A 1 14.11 5.69 -3.31
CA MET A 1 12.98 5.83 -2.37
C MET A 1 12.36 4.46 -2.10
N SER A 2 11.66 4.29 -0.99
CA SER A 2 10.82 3.10 -0.74
C SER A 2 9.34 3.47 -0.71
N VAL A 3 8.49 2.55 -1.12
CA VAL A 3 7.04 2.67 -1.02
C VAL A 3 6.50 1.41 -0.40
N ARG A 4 5.71 1.54 0.66
CA ARG A 4 5.17 0.42 1.40
C ARG A 4 3.77 0.71 1.86
N GLY A 5 2.96 -0.32 1.99
CA GLY A 5 1.57 -0.16 2.37
C GLY A 5 0.87 -1.49 2.47
N TRP A 6 -0.45 -1.48 2.49
CA TRP A 6 -1.23 -2.69 2.30
C TRP A 6 -2.48 -2.41 1.48
N ILE A 7 -2.90 -3.41 0.71
CA ILE A 7 -4.18 -3.41 -0.01
C ILE A 7 -5.25 -3.85 0.99
N ALA A 8 -6.23 -3.00 1.25
CA ALA A 8 -7.36 -3.29 2.12
C ALA A 8 -8.46 -4.06 1.37
N ASP A 9 -8.69 -3.72 0.11
CA ASP A 9 -9.65 -4.42 -0.74
C ASP A 9 -9.36 -4.23 -2.23
N VAL A 10 -9.92 -5.14 -3.02
CA VAL A 10 -9.96 -5.08 -4.48
C VAL A 10 -11.41 -5.21 -4.91
N GLU A 11 -11.94 -4.15 -5.52
CA GLU A 11 -13.30 -4.12 -6.06
C GLU A 11 -13.36 -4.97 -7.33
N LEU A 12 -14.07 -6.08 -7.22
CA LEU A 12 -14.36 -6.95 -8.35
C LEU A 12 -15.64 -6.46 -9.05
N PRO A 13 -15.73 -6.61 -10.39
CA PRO A 13 -17.00 -6.42 -11.07
C PRO A 13 -18.04 -7.39 -10.48
N PRO A 14 -19.33 -7.01 -10.46
CA PRO A 14 -20.38 -7.92 -10.04
C PRO A 14 -20.37 -9.14 -10.96
N THR A 15 -19.99 -10.30 -10.43
CA THR A 15 -20.21 -11.58 -11.10
C THR A 15 -21.64 -12.04 -10.81
N ASP A 16 -22.40 -12.37 -11.87
CA ASP A 16 -23.80 -12.82 -11.81
C ASP A 16 -24.06 -14.08 -10.96
N ASN A 17 -23.02 -14.75 -10.48
CA ASN A 17 -23.14 -15.99 -9.71
C ASN A 17 -22.52 -15.85 -8.32
N PHE A 18 -23.38 -16.03 -7.33
CA PHE A 18 -23.12 -16.04 -5.89
C PHE A 18 -22.56 -14.73 -5.33
N MET A 19 -23.46 -13.91 -4.78
CA MET A 19 -23.15 -13.14 -3.58
C MET A 19 -22.52 -14.11 -2.57
N VAL A 20 -21.20 -14.13 -2.48
CA VAL A 20 -20.48 -14.84 -1.43
C VAL A 20 -20.75 -14.05 -0.15
N THR A 21 -21.89 -14.33 0.49
CA THR A 21 -22.29 -13.72 1.76
C THR A 21 -21.54 -14.33 2.95
N ASP A 22 -20.86 -15.46 2.76
CA ASP A 22 -20.01 -16.07 3.78
C ASP A 22 -18.71 -15.25 3.96
N PRO A 23 -18.50 -14.65 5.16
CA PRO A 23 -17.29 -13.89 5.46
C PRO A 23 -15.99 -14.71 5.30
N TYR A 24 -16.04 -16.02 5.54
CA TYR A 24 -14.85 -16.87 5.44
C TYR A 24 -14.39 -17.03 3.99
N LEU A 25 -15.33 -17.26 3.07
CA LEU A 25 -15.05 -17.35 1.64
C LEU A 25 -14.57 -16.00 1.08
N GLN A 26 -15.10 -14.88 1.58
CA GLN A 26 -14.60 -13.55 1.24
C GLN A 26 -13.13 -13.34 1.65
N ILE A 27 -12.75 -13.81 2.84
CA ILE A 27 -11.37 -13.72 3.33
C ILE A 27 -10.43 -14.59 2.48
N GLN A 28 -10.80 -15.85 2.20
CA GLN A 28 -10.00 -16.73 1.33
C GLN A 28 -9.82 -16.17 -0.08
N ARG A 29 -10.89 -15.57 -0.64
CA ARG A 29 -10.84 -14.89 -1.93
C ARG A 29 -9.84 -13.74 -1.92
N LYS A 30 -9.86 -12.89 -0.87
CA LYS A 30 -8.92 -11.77 -0.72
C LYS A 30 -7.47 -12.25 -0.63
N TYR A 31 -7.20 -13.31 0.13
CA TYR A 31 -5.87 -13.91 0.20
C TYR A 31 -5.34 -14.33 -1.17
N ALA A 32 -6.17 -14.99 -1.99
CA ALA A 32 -5.78 -15.40 -3.33
C ALA A 32 -5.49 -14.19 -4.24
N ILE A 33 -6.36 -13.18 -4.21
CA ILE A 33 -6.17 -11.95 -5.01
C ILE A 33 -4.88 -11.23 -4.60
N PHE A 34 -4.62 -11.06 -3.30
CA PHE A 34 -3.41 -10.37 -2.82
C PHE A 34 -2.15 -11.12 -3.21
N ARG A 35 -2.10 -12.44 -2.98
CA ARG A 35 -0.94 -13.27 -3.33
C ARG A 35 -0.61 -13.20 -4.83
N ASP A 36 -1.64 -13.14 -5.66
CA ASP A 36 -1.49 -13.21 -7.11
C ASP A 36 -1.44 -11.79 -7.75
N THR A 37 -1.51 -10.71 -6.96
CA THR A 37 -1.38 -9.33 -7.44
C THR A 37 0.09 -9.00 -7.70
N ALA A 38 0.40 -8.64 -8.94
CA ALA A 38 1.71 -8.10 -9.29
C ALA A 38 1.76 -6.58 -9.10
N ILE A 39 2.94 -6.08 -8.70
CA ILE A 39 3.21 -4.64 -8.58
C ILE A 39 4.45 -4.28 -9.39
N SER A 40 4.42 -3.15 -10.08
CA SER A 40 5.55 -2.64 -10.86
C SER A 40 5.59 -1.11 -10.85
N VAL A 41 6.71 -0.54 -11.26
CA VAL A 41 6.86 0.91 -11.47
C VAL A 41 7.04 1.16 -12.95
N GLU A 42 6.27 2.09 -13.49
CA GLU A 42 6.34 2.46 -14.90
C GLU A 42 7.73 3.00 -15.25
N GLY A 43 8.31 2.51 -16.35
CA GLY A 43 9.62 2.96 -16.84
C GLY A 43 10.82 2.40 -16.05
N VAL A 44 10.63 1.47 -15.12
CA VAL A 44 11.72 0.88 -14.33
C VAL A 44 11.79 -0.64 -14.56
N GLN A 45 12.97 -1.12 -14.95
CA GLN A 45 13.18 -2.55 -15.25
C GLN A 45 13.33 -3.40 -13.98
N TYR A 46 13.83 -2.81 -12.89
CA TYR A 46 14.10 -3.52 -11.64
C TYR A 46 13.52 -2.74 -10.46
N VAL A 47 12.40 -3.24 -9.93
CA VAL A 47 11.88 -2.84 -8.63
C VAL A 47 11.71 -4.11 -7.83
N SER A 48 12.36 -4.16 -6.66
CA SER A 48 12.19 -5.30 -5.75
C SER A 48 10.92 -5.06 -4.96
N GLY A 49 9.86 -5.80 -5.29
CA GLY A 49 8.61 -5.71 -4.56
C GLY A 49 7.69 -6.90 -4.79
N GLY A 50 6.82 -7.12 -3.82
CA GLY A 50 5.81 -8.17 -3.84
C GLY A 50 4.66 -7.82 -2.91
N VAL A 51 3.56 -8.52 -3.08
CA VAL A 51 2.38 -8.41 -2.22
C VAL A 51 2.34 -9.68 -1.36
N ALA A 52 2.38 -9.52 -0.05
CA ALA A 52 2.18 -10.59 0.89
C ALA A 52 0.70 -11.03 0.91
N GLU A 53 0.43 -12.23 1.41
CA GLU A 53 -0.93 -12.75 1.54
C GLU A 53 -1.83 -11.82 2.38
N THR A 54 -1.24 -11.06 3.32
CA THR A 54 -1.96 -10.07 4.13
C THR A 54 -2.37 -8.81 3.36
N GLY A 55 -2.03 -8.71 2.06
CA GLY A 55 -2.16 -7.51 1.24
C GLY A 55 -1.05 -6.48 1.46
N ALA A 56 -0.16 -6.70 2.43
CA ALA A 56 0.99 -5.83 2.67
C ALA A 56 1.95 -5.89 1.48
N PHE A 57 2.47 -4.74 1.07
CA PHE A 57 3.44 -4.64 -0.01
C PHE A 57 4.61 -3.75 0.39
N ILE A 58 5.76 -4.03 -0.20
CA ILE A 58 6.95 -3.18 -0.13
C ILE A 58 7.58 -3.11 -1.52
N MET A 59 8.01 -1.92 -1.88
CA MET A 59 8.74 -1.63 -3.12
C MET A 59 9.99 -0.88 -2.74
N LEU A 60 11.14 -1.49 -3.03
CA LEU A 60 12.45 -0.90 -2.83
C LEU A 60 12.96 -0.32 -4.14
N ASP A 61 13.83 0.68 -4.01
CA ASP A 61 14.50 1.34 -5.15
C ASP A 61 13.55 2.01 -6.15
N VAL A 62 12.41 2.51 -5.66
CA VAL A 62 11.51 3.34 -6.46
C VAL A 62 12.22 4.68 -6.77
N PRO A 63 12.19 5.16 -8.04
CA PRO A 63 12.72 6.46 -8.40
C PRO A 63 12.08 7.58 -7.58
N PRO A 64 12.84 8.59 -7.15
CA PRO A 64 12.27 9.73 -6.47
C PRO A 64 11.59 10.70 -7.44
N GLY A 65 10.82 11.65 -6.89
CA GLY A 65 10.07 12.62 -7.68
C GLY A 65 8.71 12.07 -8.10
N ASP A 66 8.50 12.03 -9.41
CA ASP A 66 7.24 11.56 -10.00
C ASP A 66 7.40 10.11 -10.46
N SER A 67 6.48 9.24 -10.04
CA SER A 67 6.50 7.81 -10.36
C SER A 67 5.08 7.27 -10.47
N ILE A 68 4.88 6.26 -11.30
CA ILE A 68 3.59 5.58 -11.43
C ILE A 68 3.77 4.14 -10.98
N ILE A 69 3.01 3.73 -9.97
CA ILE A 69 2.96 2.35 -9.50
C ILE A 69 1.76 1.68 -10.15
N ASN A 70 2.01 0.57 -10.83
CA ASN A 70 0.96 -0.27 -11.41
C ASN A 70 0.68 -1.44 -10.47
N PHE A 71 -0.60 -1.68 -10.22
CA PHE A 71 -1.13 -2.84 -9.51
C PHE A 71 -1.90 -3.68 -10.52
N GLN A 72 -1.56 -4.97 -10.60
CA GLN A 72 -2.11 -5.89 -11.59
C GLN A 72 -2.79 -7.06 -10.87
N PRO A 73 -3.96 -6.84 -10.26
CA PRO A 73 -4.71 -7.91 -9.64
C PRO A 73 -5.21 -8.90 -10.71
N PRO A 74 -5.25 -10.21 -10.41
CA PRO A 74 -5.63 -11.22 -11.39
C PRO A 74 -7.07 -11.04 -11.86
N GLY A 75 -7.29 -11.08 -13.17
CA GLY A 75 -8.62 -11.01 -13.78
C GLY A 75 -9.25 -9.60 -13.78
N LEU A 76 -8.48 -8.57 -13.44
CA LEU A 76 -8.90 -7.17 -13.47
C LEU A 76 -7.97 -6.31 -14.34
N PRO A 77 -8.43 -5.15 -14.82
CA PRO A 77 -7.57 -4.16 -15.45
C PRO A 77 -6.48 -3.66 -14.50
N ASP A 78 -5.33 -3.29 -15.07
CA ASP A 78 -4.25 -2.65 -14.33
C ASP A 78 -4.73 -1.35 -13.68
N ALA A 79 -4.42 -1.20 -12.39
CA ALA A 79 -4.73 -0.02 -11.61
C ALA A 79 -3.48 0.81 -11.33
N GLN A 80 -3.59 2.13 -11.46
CA GLN A 80 -2.45 3.02 -11.32
C GLN A 80 -2.53 3.89 -10.06
N LEU A 81 -1.39 4.02 -9.38
CA LEU A 81 -1.17 5.00 -8.32
C LEU A 81 -0.06 5.95 -8.72
N LYS A 82 -0.39 7.24 -8.84
CA LYS A 82 0.58 8.29 -9.18
C LYS A 82 1.22 8.84 -7.91
N LEU A 83 2.53 8.80 -7.84
CA LEU A 83 3.33 9.52 -6.85
C LEU A 83 3.88 10.77 -7.50
N ARG A 84 3.79 11.93 -6.83
CA ARG A 84 4.35 13.18 -7.35
C ARG A 84 5.12 13.93 -6.29
N GLN A 85 6.23 14.54 -6.71
CA GLN A 85 7.09 15.38 -5.87
C GLN A 85 7.61 14.67 -4.62
N ILE A 86 7.82 13.35 -4.68
CA ILE A 86 8.33 12.62 -3.51
C ILE A 86 9.83 12.88 -3.33
N PRO A 87 10.32 13.22 -2.12
CA PRO A 87 11.73 13.44 -1.87
C PRO A 87 12.64 12.24 -2.20
N GLY A 88 13.89 12.54 -2.59
CA GLY A 88 14.95 11.58 -2.98
C GLY A 88 15.07 10.33 -2.10
N ASN A 89 15.16 10.58 -0.79
CA ASN A 89 15.34 9.60 0.27
C ASN A 89 14.05 9.33 1.04
N GLY A 90 12.89 9.56 0.41
CA GLY A 90 11.59 9.29 0.99
C GLY A 90 11.36 7.79 1.26
N ASP A 91 10.58 7.53 2.29
CA ASP A 91 9.86 6.30 2.55
C ASP A 91 8.37 6.64 2.60
N VAL A 92 7.60 6.17 1.62
CA VAL A 92 6.17 6.44 1.49
C VAL A 92 5.41 5.31 2.18
N LEU A 93 4.66 5.64 3.23
CA LEU A 93 3.77 4.72 3.93
C LEU A 93 2.32 4.95 3.49
N LEU A 94 1.71 3.92 2.91
CA LEU A 94 0.38 3.93 2.30
C LEU A 94 -0.56 2.95 3.02
N PRO A 95 -1.26 3.40 4.07
CA PRO A 95 -2.18 2.56 4.82
C PRO A 95 -3.48 2.35 4.07
N GLY A 96 -3.78 1.09 3.73
CA GLY A 96 -5.07 0.67 3.20
C GLY A 96 -5.40 1.24 1.82
N LEU A 97 -4.91 0.58 0.78
CA LEU A 97 -5.29 0.86 -0.60
C LEU A 97 -6.56 0.12 -0.99
N LEU A 98 -7.45 0.80 -1.71
CA LEU A 98 -8.57 0.19 -2.41
C LEU A 98 -8.29 0.21 -3.90
N ILE A 99 -8.26 -0.95 -4.52
CA ILE A 99 -8.15 -1.06 -5.98
C ILE A 99 -9.55 -1.08 -6.56
N LYS A 100 -9.89 -0.10 -7.41
CA LYS A 100 -11.22 0.09 -8.00
C LYS A 100 -11.12 0.26 -9.51
N GLY A 101 -11.37 -0.82 -10.25
CA GLY A 101 -11.15 -0.82 -11.71
C GLY A 101 -9.70 -0.46 -12.03
N THR A 102 -9.49 0.62 -12.78
CA THR A 102 -8.16 1.10 -13.19
C THR A 102 -7.53 2.10 -12.21
N GLN A 103 -8.13 2.32 -11.04
CA GLN A 103 -7.68 3.33 -10.07
C GLN A 103 -7.32 2.73 -8.73
N VAL A 104 -6.34 3.34 -8.07
CA VAL A 104 -5.97 3.04 -6.68
C VAL A 104 -6.36 4.23 -5.81
N VAL A 105 -7.16 3.96 -4.77
CA VAL A 105 -7.67 4.97 -3.85
C VAL A 105 -7.10 4.72 -2.45
N LEU A 106 -6.71 5.78 -1.75
CA LEU A 106 -6.34 5.71 -0.33
C LEU A 106 -7.62 5.60 0.51
N PHE A 107 -7.77 4.52 1.26
CA PHE A 107 -8.90 4.37 2.19
C PHE A 107 -8.82 5.38 3.34
N LYS A 108 -7.60 5.64 3.83
CA LYS A 108 -7.30 6.59 4.90
C LYS A 108 -6.13 7.50 4.53
N PRO A 109 -6.37 8.54 3.71
CA PRO A 109 -5.29 9.42 3.26
C PRO A 109 -4.60 10.17 4.41
N GLU A 110 -5.28 10.38 5.54
CA GLU A 110 -4.73 11.03 6.74
C GLU A 110 -3.70 10.17 7.49
N GLU A 111 -3.74 8.85 7.34
CA GLU A 111 -2.74 7.95 7.91
C GLU A 111 -1.52 7.81 6.96
N ALA A 112 -1.65 8.23 5.69
CA ALA A 112 -0.55 8.19 4.74
C ALA A 112 0.50 9.25 5.09
N MET A 113 1.77 8.90 4.95
CA MET A 113 2.88 9.79 5.27
C MET A 113 4.10 9.51 4.40
N VAL A 114 4.87 10.55 4.15
CA VAL A 114 6.20 10.44 3.54
C VAL A 114 7.23 10.72 4.62
N ARG A 115 8.09 9.75 4.92
CA ARG A 115 9.16 9.89 5.92
C ARG A 115 10.48 10.11 5.21
N VAL A 116 11.29 11.04 5.70
CA VAL A 116 12.61 11.36 5.18
C VAL A 116 13.62 11.20 6.30
N ALA A 117 14.73 10.50 6.04
CA ALA A 117 15.77 10.32 7.06
C ALA A 117 16.42 11.68 7.40
N GLY A 118 16.27 12.09 8.65
CA GLY A 118 16.86 13.29 9.22
C GLY A 118 18.13 13.03 10.01
N ARG A 119 18.91 14.09 10.24
CA ARG A 119 20.06 14.07 11.17
C ARG A 119 19.68 14.44 12.60
N GLY A 120 18.47 14.95 12.80
CA GLY A 120 17.94 15.31 14.11
C GLY A 120 17.56 14.10 14.96
N VAL A 121 17.27 14.38 16.24
CA VAL A 121 16.77 13.41 17.22
C VAL A 121 15.25 13.44 17.38
N GLU A 122 14.58 14.43 16.79
CA GLU A 122 13.14 14.61 16.85
C GLU A 122 12.49 14.61 15.46
N ARG A 123 11.20 14.26 15.40
CA ARG A 123 10.40 14.36 14.19
C ARG A 123 10.10 15.81 13.86
N LYS A 124 10.22 16.18 12.59
CA LYS A 124 9.92 17.52 12.11
C LYS A 124 9.10 17.44 10.82
N LYS A 125 7.93 18.08 10.81
CA LYS A 125 7.17 18.25 9.58
C LYS A 125 7.91 19.19 8.62
N LEU A 126 8.05 18.78 7.37
CA LEU A 126 8.67 19.57 6.30
C LEU A 126 7.57 20.23 5.47
N ASP A 127 7.79 21.50 5.11
CA ASP A 127 6.89 22.24 4.21
C ASP A 127 7.28 22.02 2.74
N ILE A 128 7.26 20.74 2.33
CA ILE A 128 7.57 20.30 0.97
C ILE A 128 6.32 19.61 0.43
N PRO A 129 5.90 19.89 -0.81
CA PRO A 129 4.77 19.21 -1.39
C PRO A 129 5.13 17.77 -1.76
N ALA A 130 4.27 16.82 -1.40
CA ALA A 130 4.29 15.44 -1.85
C ALA A 130 2.85 14.99 -2.09
N PHE A 131 2.64 14.21 -3.14
CA PHE A 131 1.29 13.76 -3.51
C PHE A 131 1.23 12.26 -3.79
N VAL A 132 0.15 11.65 -3.35
CA VAL A 132 -0.22 10.26 -3.62
C VAL A 132 -1.61 10.26 -4.22
N GLY A 133 -1.70 9.89 -5.51
CA GLY A 133 -2.85 10.20 -6.35
C GLY A 133 -3.12 11.70 -6.39
N ASP A 134 -4.33 12.08 -6.02
CA ASP A 134 -4.77 13.49 -5.91
C ASP A 134 -4.64 14.06 -4.49
N GLN A 135 -4.16 13.25 -3.53
CA GLN A 135 -4.05 13.65 -2.12
C GLN A 135 -2.69 14.26 -1.83
N LYS A 136 -2.67 15.42 -1.15
CA LYS A 136 -1.44 16.00 -0.58
C LYS A 136 -1.10 15.25 0.69
N ILE A 137 0.12 14.72 0.77
CA ILE A 137 0.60 13.94 1.90
C ILE A 137 1.65 14.74 2.67
N ASP A 138 1.59 14.63 3.99
CA ASP A 138 2.58 15.27 4.86
C ASP A 138 3.96 14.60 4.74
N VAL A 139 4.99 15.43 4.60
CA VAL A 139 6.38 15.00 4.61
C VAL A 139 6.96 15.25 5.99
N TRP A 140 7.53 14.20 6.59
CA TRP A 140 8.14 14.23 7.91
C TRP A 140 9.61 13.87 7.82
N GLU A 141 10.48 14.76 8.30
CA GLU A 141 11.84 14.39 8.67
C GLU A 141 11.78 13.58 9.97
N VAL A 142 12.35 12.38 9.96
CA VAL A 142 12.34 11.47 11.11
C VAL A 142 13.76 10.99 11.43
N PRO A 143 14.09 10.77 12.72
CA PRO A 143 15.38 10.22 13.10
C PRO A 143 15.62 8.84 12.48
N LEU A 144 16.87 8.54 12.12
CA LEU A 144 17.22 7.27 11.47
C LEU A 144 16.82 6.04 12.32
N ALA A 145 16.87 6.16 13.64
CA ALA A 145 16.46 5.10 14.58
C ALA A 145 14.97 4.74 14.48
N GLU A 146 14.13 5.60 13.91
CA GLU A 146 12.70 5.37 13.73
C GLU A 146 12.34 4.81 12.34
N LEU A 147 13.33 4.67 11.45
CA LEU A 147 13.18 4.11 10.10
C LEU A 147 13.60 2.64 10.03
N VAL A 148 13.62 1.93 11.17
CA VAL A 148 14.01 0.51 11.24
C VAL A 148 13.09 -0.38 10.41
N ASP A 149 11.82 -0.01 10.29
CA ASP A 149 10.77 -0.76 9.58
C ASP A 149 10.73 -0.48 8.07
N ARG A 150 11.62 0.38 7.54
CA ARG A 150 11.61 0.80 6.12
C ARG A 150 11.86 -0.34 5.13
N ARG A 151 12.34 -1.49 5.60
CA ARG A 151 12.60 -2.70 4.80
C ARG A 151 11.64 -3.84 5.14
N GLU A 152 10.70 -3.60 6.03
CA GLU A 152 9.75 -4.60 6.49
C GLU A 152 8.36 -4.29 5.93
N TYR A 153 7.59 -5.35 5.69
CA TYR A 153 6.18 -5.19 5.36
C TYR A 153 5.48 -4.46 6.51
N PRO A 154 4.67 -3.43 6.22
CA PRO A 154 3.91 -2.76 7.26
C PRO A 154 2.90 -3.75 7.85
N THR A 155 2.71 -3.68 9.16
CA THR A 155 1.66 -4.44 9.82
C THR A 155 0.33 -3.69 9.61
N PRO A 156 -0.69 -4.31 9.00
CA PRO A 156 -1.99 -3.66 8.82
C PRO A 156 -2.56 -3.20 10.17
N THR A 157 -2.98 -1.93 10.28
CA THR A 157 -3.47 -1.34 11.55
C THR A 157 -4.83 -1.84 11.99
N THR A 158 -5.45 -2.77 11.29
CA THR A 158 -6.69 -3.41 11.71
C THR A 158 -6.57 -4.91 11.56
N ARG A 159 -6.83 -5.64 12.65
CA ARG A 159 -7.12 -7.07 12.64
C ARG A 159 -8.14 -7.32 11.53
N LEU A 160 -7.73 -7.94 10.43
CA LEU A 160 -8.57 -8.99 9.84
C LEU A 160 -8.69 -10.02 10.96
N SER A 161 -9.64 -9.80 11.86
CA SER A 161 -9.95 -10.77 12.89
C SER A 161 -10.22 -12.05 12.13
N ALA A 162 -9.33 -13.04 12.25
CA ALA A 162 -9.73 -14.40 11.94
C ALA A 162 -11.08 -14.61 12.66
N PRO A 163 -12.11 -15.16 12.00
CA PRO A 163 -13.34 -15.47 12.71
C PRO A 163 -12.93 -16.29 13.93
N SER A 164 -13.26 -15.78 15.12
CA SER A 164 -13.09 -16.54 16.34
C SER A 164 -13.85 -17.84 16.14
N VAL A 165 -13.13 -18.95 16.00
CA VAL A 165 -13.74 -20.28 15.97
C VAL A 165 -14.60 -20.36 17.23
N PRO A 166 -15.93 -20.49 17.13
CA PRO A 166 -16.73 -20.68 18.32
C PRO A 166 -16.26 -21.99 18.96
N THR A 167 -15.63 -21.89 20.14
CA THR A 167 -15.36 -23.05 20.97
C THR A 167 -16.72 -23.67 21.31
N VAL A 168 -17.05 -24.78 20.67
CA VAL A 168 -18.19 -25.61 21.05
C VAL A 168 -17.91 -26.09 22.48
N LYS A 169 -18.75 -25.66 23.41
CA LYS A 169 -18.82 -26.22 24.77
C LYS A 169 -19.70 -27.46 24.76
#